data_AF-A0A8S0H5R2-F1
#
_entry.id   AF-A0A8S0H5R2-F1
#
_cell.length_a   1.000
_cell.length_b   1.000
_cell.length_c   1.000
_cell.angle_alpha   90.00
_cell.angle_beta   90.00
_cell.angle_gamma   90.00
#
_symmetry.space_group_name_H-M   'P 1'
#
loop_
_entity.id
_entity.type
_entity.pdbx_description
1 polymer ?
#
loop_
_entity_poly.entity_id
_entity_poly.type
_entity_poly.pdbx_seq_one_letter_code
_entity_poly.pdbx_strand_id
1 'polypeptide(L)'
;MIYPTLTFLEESEMIQGDAEGGKKRYSVTDAGRLSLQEQAIALDGVRMRIEVSKRSLRGHDRPAEIHEAVHNLRHALQMHHGRWSPEEILRVRDLLNNTAKAIVDGPVSHPAPEKSQ
;
A
#
# COMPACT_ATOMS: atom_id res chain seq x y z
N MET A 1 7.16 17.39 -15.16
CA MET A 1 6.98 18.84 -15.33
C MET A 1 6.21 19.37 -14.13
N ILE A 2 6.88 20.00 -13.14
CA ILE A 2 6.22 20.47 -11.90
C ILE A 2 5.85 21.96 -11.99
N TYR A 3 6.65 22.77 -12.67
CA TYR A 3 6.48 24.22 -12.74
C TYR A 3 5.17 24.71 -13.38
N PRO A 4 4.65 24.13 -14.48
CA PRO A 4 3.37 24.58 -15.06
C PRO A 4 2.20 24.45 -14.08
N THR A 5 2.19 23.39 -13.27
CA THR A 5 1.17 23.19 -12.23
C THR A 5 1.32 24.23 -11.12
N LEU A 6 2.55 24.52 -10.67
CA LEU A 6 2.77 25.54 -9.65
C LEU A 6 2.35 26.93 -10.15
N THR A 7 2.62 27.28 -11.40
CA THR A 7 2.16 28.54 -12.01
C THR A 7 0.63 28.63 -12.02
N PHE A 8 -0.07 27.58 -12.47
CA PHE A 8 -1.53 27.55 -12.46
C PHE A 8 -2.12 27.73 -11.05
N LEU A 9 -1.51 27.09 -10.05
CA LEU A 9 -1.96 27.20 -8.65
C LEU A 9 -1.68 28.60 -8.06
N GLU A 10 -0.59 29.26 -8.45
CA GLU A 10 -0.30 30.66 -8.08
C GLU A 10 -1.31 31.62 -8.74
N GLU A 11 -1.57 31.46 -10.04
CA GLU A 11 -2.56 32.27 -10.79
C GLU A 11 -3.98 32.11 -10.26
N SER A 12 -4.30 30.93 -9.71
CA SER A 12 -5.58 30.64 -9.07
C SER A 12 -5.63 31.04 -7.59
N GLU A 13 -4.61 31.73 -7.08
CA GLU A 13 -4.47 32.17 -5.68
C GLU A 13 -4.52 31.03 -4.64
N MET A 14 -4.35 29.78 -5.07
CA MET A 14 -4.39 28.60 -4.19
C MET A 14 -3.07 28.39 -3.44
N ILE A 15 -1.96 28.84 -4.02
CA ILE A 15 -0.64 28.83 -3.38
C ILE A 15 0.04 30.19 -3.55
N GLN A 16 0.95 30.51 -2.65
CA GLN A 16 1.78 31.69 -2.71
C GLN A 16 3.25 31.29 -2.76
N GLY A 17 3.97 31.80 -3.76
CA GLY A 17 5.42 31.69 -3.88
C GLY A 17 6.16 32.80 -3.13
N ASP A 18 7.15 32.42 -2.34
CA ASP A 18 8.17 33.30 -1.76
C ASP A 18 9.49 33.08 -2.53
N ALA A 19 10.03 34.14 -3.11
CA ALA A 19 11.24 34.12 -3.93
C ALA A 19 12.52 34.53 -3.17
N GLU A 20 12.53 34.46 -1.84
CA GLU A 20 13.75 34.70 -1.06
C GLU A 20 14.84 33.66 -1.35
N GLY A 21 15.99 34.13 -1.88
CA GLY A 21 17.24 33.36 -1.95
C GLY A 21 17.43 32.50 -3.21
N GLY A 22 16.78 32.84 -4.33
CA GLY A 22 17.00 32.18 -5.62
C GLY A 22 16.26 30.85 -5.80
N LYS A 23 15.49 30.41 -4.80
CA LYS A 23 14.61 29.22 -4.87
C LYS A 23 13.20 29.58 -4.40
N LYS A 24 12.21 29.45 -5.27
CA LYS A 24 10.81 29.71 -4.91
C LYS A 24 10.31 28.67 -3.90
N ARG A 25 9.93 29.12 -2.70
CA ARG A 25 9.21 28.32 -1.69
C ARG A 25 7.72 28.56 -1.86
N TYR A 26 6.90 27.52 -1.76
CA TYR A 26 5.46 27.63 -1.94
C TYR A 26 4.73 27.31 -0.64
N SER A 27 3.74 28.12 -0.31
CA SER A 27 2.84 27.88 0.82
C SER A 27 1.39 27.89 0.34
N VAL A 28 0.53 27.09 0.97
CA VAL A 28 -0.90 27.08 0.64
C VAL A 28 -1.59 28.29 1.26
N THR A 29 -2.47 28.94 0.50
CA THR A 29 -3.27 30.08 0.97
C THR A 29 -4.52 29.60 1.72
N ASP A 30 -5.30 30.53 2.27
CA ASP A 30 -6.61 30.17 2.85
C ASP A 30 -7.61 29.68 1.79
N ALA A 31 -7.60 30.28 0.60
CA ALA A 31 -8.40 29.82 -0.54
C ALA A 31 -8.00 28.39 -0.96
N GLY A 32 -6.69 28.10 -1.01
CA GLY A 32 -6.20 26.75 -1.25
C GLY A 32 -6.61 25.75 -0.16
N ARG A 33 -6.57 26.16 1.12
CA ARG A 33 -7.04 25.32 2.24
C ARG A 33 -8.53 25.01 2.13
N LEU A 34 -9.35 25.99 1.77
CA LEU A 34 -10.80 25.80 1.60
C LEU A 34 -11.09 24.86 0.43
N SER A 35 -10.43 25.05 -0.71
CA SER A 35 -10.57 24.16 -1.89
C SER A 35 -10.22 22.71 -1.55
N LEU A 36 -9.16 22.49 -0.76
CA LEU A 36 -8.79 21.15 -0.29
C LEU A 36 -9.87 20.53 0.62
N GLN A 37 -10.54 21.33 1.46
CA GLN A 37 -11.62 20.86 2.32
C GLN A 37 -12.86 20.49 1.51
N GLU A 38 -13.25 21.31 0.53
CA GLU A 38 -14.36 21.02 -0.38
C GLU A 38 -14.14 19.71 -1.16
N GLN A 39 -12.88 19.38 -1.45
CA GLN A 39 -12.48 18.19 -2.19
C GLN A 39 -12.04 17.02 -1.30
N ALA A 40 -12.27 17.08 0.02
CA ALA A 40 -11.75 16.11 0.97
C ALA A 40 -12.06 14.65 0.60
N ILE A 41 -13.30 14.36 0.17
CA ILE A 41 -13.72 13.01 -0.23
C ILE A 41 -12.90 12.50 -1.43
N ALA A 42 -12.70 13.34 -2.44
CA ALA A 42 -11.92 12.98 -3.61
C ALA A 42 -10.44 12.76 -3.24
N LEU A 43 -9.89 13.61 -2.38
CA LEU A 43 -8.52 13.51 -1.89
C LEU A 43 -8.29 12.25 -1.05
N ASP A 44 -9.25 11.88 -0.20
CA ASP A 44 -9.22 10.62 0.56
C ASP A 44 -9.22 9.41 -0.36
N GLY A 45 -10.01 9.43 -1.43
CA GLY A 45 -9.99 8.39 -2.47
C GLY A 45 -8.62 8.27 -3.14
N VAL A 46 -7.96 9.39 -3.47
CA VAL A 46 -6.60 9.40 -4.01
C VAL A 46 -5.59 8.84 -2.99
N ARG A 47 -5.68 9.28 -1.74
CA ARG A 47 -4.79 8.86 -0.64
C ARG A 47 -4.91 7.36 -0.40
N MET A 48 -6.12 6.82 -0.39
CA MET A 48 -6.38 5.39 -0.25
C MET A 48 -5.70 4.59 -1.38
N ARG A 49 -5.82 5.04 -2.64
CA ARG A 49 -5.13 4.38 -3.77
C ARG A 49 -3.60 4.42 -3.62
N ILE A 50 -3.06 5.54 -3.14
CA ILE A 50 -1.62 5.68 -2.86
C ILE A 50 -1.20 4.70 -1.75
N GLU A 51 -1.96 4.59 -0.67
CA GLU A 51 -1.66 3.66 0.44
C GLU A 51 -1.75 2.19 0.01
N VAL A 52 -2.75 1.83 -0.80
CA VAL A 52 -2.84 0.49 -1.42
C VAL A 52 -1.63 0.22 -2.30
N SER A 53 -1.21 1.21 -3.10
CA SER A 53 -0.02 1.13 -3.95
C SER A 53 1.26 0.99 -3.11
N LYS A 54 1.41 1.75 -2.03
CA LYS A 54 2.52 1.60 -1.07
C LYS A 54 2.56 0.23 -0.43
N ARG A 55 1.41 -0.36 -0.08
CA ARG A 55 1.35 -1.74 0.45
C ARG A 55 1.79 -2.76 -0.60
N SER A 56 1.49 -2.54 -1.87
CA SER A 56 2.03 -3.33 -2.98
C SER A 56 3.56 -3.14 -3.12
N LEU A 57 4.04 -1.91 -2.92
CA LEU A 57 5.47 -1.58 -2.93
C LEU A 57 6.25 -2.09 -1.70
N ARG A 58 5.62 -2.26 -0.52
CA ARG A 58 6.17 -3.08 0.60
C ARG A 58 6.44 -4.52 0.19
N GLY A 59 5.95 -4.93 -0.98
CA GLY A 59 6.49 -6.05 -1.71
C GLY A 59 8.02 -6.07 -1.71
N HIS A 60 8.67 -4.93 -1.99
CA HIS A 60 10.12 -4.77 -2.11
C HIS A 60 10.89 -4.78 -0.77
N ASP A 61 10.21 -4.69 0.38
CA ASP A 61 10.85 -4.84 1.70
C ASP A 61 10.92 -6.30 2.15
N ARG A 62 10.35 -7.23 1.38
CA ARG A 62 10.39 -8.65 1.72
C ARG A 62 11.72 -9.27 1.28
N PRO A 63 12.32 -10.16 2.09
CA PRO A 63 13.49 -10.92 1.67
C PRO A 63 13.22 -11.70 0.37
N ALA A 64 14.27 -11.96 -0.41
CA ALA A 64 14.17 -12.63 -1.71
C ALA A 64 13.45 -13.99 -1.62
N GLU A 65 13.62 -14.70 -0.52
CA GLU A 65 13.01 -15.98 -0.21
C GLU A 65 11.48 -15.87 -0.12
N ILE A 66 10.96 -14.78 0.44
CA ILE A 66 9.53 -14.53 0.52
C ILE A 66 8.96 -14.15 -0.85
N HIS A 67 9.73 -13.41 -1.66
CA HIS A 67 9.35 -13.15 -3.05
C HIS A 67 9.23 -14.44 -3.87
N GLU A 68 10.19 -15.34 -3.76
CA GLU A 68 10.20 -16.63 -4.44
C GLU A 68 9.01 -17.48 -4.01
N ALA A 69 8.73 -17.58 -2.70
CA ALA A 69 7.58 -18.32 -2.19
C ALA A 69 6.24 -17.79 -2.75
N VAL A 70 6.08 -16.47 -2.84
CA VAL A 70 4.88 -15.84 -3.42
C VAL A 70 4.80 -16.08 -4.93
N HIS A 71 5.93 -16.06 -5.64
CA HIS A 71 5.99 -16.40 -7.05
C HIS A 71 5.54 -17.84 -7.30
N ASN A 72 6.08 -18.79 -6.53
CA ASN A 72 5.73 -20.21 -6.63
C ASN A 72 4.25 -20.46 -6.35
N LEU A 73 3.68 -19.79 -5.33
CA LEU A 73 2.25 -19.85 -5.04
C LEU A 73 1.40 -19.36 -6.22
N ARG A 74 1.74 -18.18 -6.78
CA ARG A 74 1.03 -17.63 -7.94
C ARG A 74 1.11 -18.58 -9.13
N HIS A 75 2.30 -19.12 -9.40
CA HIS A 75 2.52 -20.05 -10.50
C HIS A 75 1.69 -21.32 -10.33
N ALA A 76 1.64 -21.91 -9.12
CA ALA A 76 0.81 -23.08 -8.84
C ALA A 76 -0.69 -22.81 -9.07
N LEU A 77 -1.18 -21.64 -8.65
CA LEU A 77 -2.57 -21.24 -8.91
C LEU A 77 -2.86 -21.04 -10.40
N GLN A 78 -1.88 -20.56 -11.18
CA GLN A 78 -2.00 -20.40 -12.64
C GLN A 78 -1.93 -21.73 -13.38
N MET A 79 -1.12 -22.68 -12.91
CA MET A 79 -1.03 -24.04 -13.45
C MET A 79 -2.28 -24.87 -13.16
N HIS A 80 -3.12 -24.45 -12.19
CA HIS A 80 -4.40 -25.08 -11.98
C HIS A 80 -5.24 -24.97 -13.26
N HIS A 81 -5.72 -26.10 -13.75
CA HIS A 81 -6.29 -26.30 -15.10
C HIS A 81 -7.67 -25.64 -15.31
N GLY A 82 -8.02 -24.66 -14.47
CA GLY A 82 -9.25 -23.87 -14.55
C GLY A 82 -10.54 -24.60 -14.17
N ARG A 83 -10.51 -25.94 -14.04
CA ARG A 83 -11.64 -26.76 -13.61
C ARG A 83 -11.66 -26.85 -12.09
N TRP A 84 -12.53 -26.06 -11.47
CA TRP A 84 -12.69 -26.00 -10.02
C TRP A 84 -13.88 -26.87 -9.59
N SER A 85 -13.65 -27.89 -8.77
CA SER A 85 -14.74 -28.57 -8.06
C SER A 85 -15.09 -27.82 -6.77
N PRO A 86 -16.32 -27.96 -6.24
CA PRO A 86 -16.68 -27.35 -4.96
C PRO A 86 -15.72 -27.71 -3.82
N GLU A 87 -15.25 -28.95 -3.78
CA GLU A 87 -14.32 -29.46 -2.77
C GLU A 87 -12.94 -28.80 -2.91
N GLU A 88 -12.45 -28.67 -4.14
CA GLU A 88 -11.14 -28.06 -4.42
C GLU A 88 -11.14 -26.56 -4.12
N ILE A 89 -12.25 -25.86 -4.39
CA ILE A 89 -12.44 -24.45 -4.00
C ILE A 89 -12.31 -24.30 -2.48
N LEU A 90 -13.03 -25.13 -1.71
CA LEU A 90 -12.98 -25.08 -0.25
C LEU A 90 -11.57 -25.37 0.26
N ARG A 91 -10.91 -26.41 -0.27
CA ARG A 91 -9.55 -26.80 0.12
C ARG A 91 -8.54 -25.69 -0.12
N VAL A 92 -8.49 -25.11 -1.32
CA VAL A 92 -7.53 -24.05 -1.67
C VAL A 92 -7.84 -22.77 -0.91
N ARG A 93 -9.12 -22.40 -0.75
CA ARG A 93 -9.53 -21.26 0.08
C ARG A 93 -9.02 -21.40 1.50
N ASP A 94 -9.22 -22.56 2.11
CA ASP A 94 -8.85 -22.79 3.51
C ASP A 94 -7.33 -22.79 3.69
N LEU A 95 -6.56 -23.36 2.75
CA LEU A 95 -5.09 -23.27 2.76
C LEU A 95 -4.60 -21.82 2.72
N LEU A 96 -5.15 -21.00 1.81
CA LEU A 96 -4.75 -19.58 1.67
C LEU A 96 -5.09 -18.78 2.93
N ASN A 97 -6.31 -18.93 3.45
CA ASN A 97 -6.76 -18.20 4.63
C ASN A 97 -6.03 -18.63 5.91
N ASN A 98 -5.77 -19.92 6.09
CA ASN A 98 -5.00 -20.42 7.24
C ASN A 98 -3.56 -19.92 7.20
N THR A 99 -2.92 -19.92 6.02
CA THR A 99 -1.58 -19.37 5.86
C THR A 99 -1.55 -17.87 6.16
N ALA A 100 -2.52 -17.11 5.65
CA ALA A 100 -2.64 -15.68 5.94
C ALA A 100 -2.82 -15.41 7.44
N LYS A 101 -3.67 -16.20 8.11
CA LYS A 101 -3.88 -16.11 9.55
C LYS A 101 -2.60 -16.40 10.33
N ALA A 102 -1.87 -17.47 10.00
CA ALA A 102 -0.61 -17.81 10.67
C ALA A 102 0.46 -16.72 10.52
N ILE A 103 0.53 -16.04 9.37
CA ILE A 103 1.45 -14.91 9.17
C ILE A 103 1.06 -13.71 10.06
N VAL A 104 -0.23 -13.44 10.21
CA VAL A 104 -0.74 -12.35 11.08
C VAL A 104 -0.52 -12.68 12.55
N ASP A 105 -0.80 -13.91 12.96
CA ASP A 105 -0.65 -14.36 14.35
C ASP A 105 0.83 -14.39 14.78
N GLY A 106 1.76 -14.49 13.83
CA GLY A 106 3.20 -14.55 14.09
C GLY A 106 3.64 -15.91 14.67
N PRO A 107 4.93 -16.08 14.99
CA PRO A 107 5.40 -17.33 15.58
C PRO A 107 4.70 -17.55 16.94
N VAL A 108 3.98 -18.67 17.06
CA VAL A 108 3.48 -19.16 18.35
C VAL A 108 4.69 -19.35 19.26
N SER A 109 4.84 -18.46 20.24
CA SER A 109 5.83 -18.62 21.29
C SER A 109 5.46 -19.85 22.10
N HIS A 110 6.06 -20.99 21.80
CA HIS A 110 6.07 -22.11 22.73
C HIS A 110 7.05 -21.76 23.86
N PRO A 111 6.61 -21.65 25.13
CA PRO A 111 7.54 -21.56 26.23
C PRO A 111 8.37 -22.84 26.23
N ALA A 112 9.69 -22.69 26.14
CA ALA A 112 10.64 -23.81 26.15
C ALA A 112 10.39 -24.69 27.39
N PRO A 113 10.50 -26.02 27.28
CA PRO A 113 10.37 -26.88 28.46
C PRO A 113 11.54 -26.57 29.40
N GLU A 114 11.17 -26.15 30.61
CA GLU A 114 12.06 -25.94 31.74
C GLU A 114 12.91 -27.20 31.93
N LYS A 115 14.23 -27.09 31.69
CA LYS A 115 15.17 -28.17 32.00
C LYS A 115 15.15 -28.38 33.51
N SER A 116 14.40 -29.38 33.96
CA SER A 116 14.56 -29.96 35.29
C SER A 116 15.64 -31.03 35.27
N GLN A 117 16.62 -30.80 36.16
CA GLN A 117 17.59 -31.72 36.76
C GLN A 117 18.79 -32.17 35.92
#